data_AF-A0A445M4N9-F1
#
_entry.id   AF-A0A445M4N9-F1
#
_cell.length_a   1.000
_cell.length_b   1.000
_cell.length_c   1.000
_cell.angle_alpha   90.00
_cell.angle_beta   90.00
_cell.angle_gamma   90.00
#
_symmetry.space_group_name_H-M   'P 1'
#
loop_
_entity.id
_entity.type
_entity.pdbx_description
1 polymer ?
#
loop_
_entity_poly.entity_id
_entity_poly.type
_entity_poly.pdbx_seq_one_letter_code
_entity_poly.pdbx_strand_id
1 'polypeptide(L)' 'MMEREKKRRLVLVHGAYHKAWCWYKIVDLLKSSGHEVTALNMDTSSINLKQMDKHNSITKYFEPLMKFLRSLAAK' A
#
# COMPACT_ATOMS: atom_id res chain seq x y z
N MET A 1 -32.02 6.05 -6.93
CA MET A 1 -31.30 4.77 -7.00
C MET A 1 -29.86 5.05 -6.62
N MET A 2 -29.35 4.49 -5.52
CA MET A 2 -27.91 4.50 -5.28
C MET A 2 -27.25 3.61 -6.33
N GLU A 3 -26.28 4.15 -7.04
CA GLU A 3 -25.46 3.41 -7.98
C GLU A 3 -24.79 2.27 -7.20
N ARG A 4 -24.94 1.02 -7.66
CA ARG A 4 -24.28 -0.10 -7.00
C ARG A 4 -22.77 0.13 -7.16
N GLU A 5 -22.10 0.48 -6.06
CA GLU A 5 -20.66 0.66 -6.07
C GLU A 5 -20.00 -0.61 -6.61
N LYS A 6 -19.28 -0.45 -7.72
CA LYS A 6 -18.56 -1.57 -8.34
C LYS A 6 -17.48 -2.01 -7.36
N LYS A 7 -17.53 -3.27 -6.91
CA LYS A 7 -16.49 -3.88 -6.09
C LYS A 7 -15.12 -3.67 -6.77
N ARG A 8 -14.15 -3.19 -6.00
CA ARG A 8 -12.79 -2.85 -6.45
C ARG A 8 -11.76 -3.57 -5.60
N ARG A 9 -10.57 -3.76 -6.17
CA ARG A 9 -9.36 -4.08 -5.41
C ARG A 9 -8.68 -2.77 -5.02
N LEU A 10 -8.54 -2.53 -3.72
CA LEU A 10 -7.99 -1.31 -3.14
C LEU A 10 -6.65 -1.63 -2.48
N VAL A 11 -5.63 -0.83 -2.81
CA VAL A 11 -4.29 -0.92 -2.23
C VAL A 11 -4.05 0.33 -1.41
N LEU A 12 -3.94 0.17 -0.09
CA LEU A 12 -3.77 1.29 0.84
C LEU A 12 -2.29 1.50 1.15
N VAL A 13 -1.82 2.71 0.86
CA VAL A 13 -0.44 3.15 1.06
C VAL A 13 -0.44 4.23 2.14
N HIS A 14 0.29 4.01 3.22
CA HIS A 14 0.33 4.94 4.35
C HIS A 14 1.18 6.19 4.06
N GLY A 15 0.97 7.25 4.84
CA GLY A 15 1.84 8.43 4.83
C GLY A 15 3.13 8.25 5.63
N ALA A 16 3.98 9.28 5.65
CA ALA A 16 5.22 9.30 6.43
C ALA A 16 4.95 9.00 7.92
N TYR A 17 5.91 8.34 8.58
CA TYR A 17 5.85 7.94 10.02
C TYR A 17 4.73 6.97 10.42
N HIS A 18 3.96 6.46 9.46
CA HIS A 18 2.93 5.45 9.70
C HIS A 18 3.36 4.09 9.15
N LYS A 19 2.53 3.08 9.37
CA LYS A 19 2.60 1.77 8.69
C LYS A 19 1.17 1.34 8.33
N ALA A 20 0.97 0.11 7.84
CA ALA A 20 -0.35 -0.41 7.49
C ALA A 20 -1.38 -0.33 8.64
N TRP A 21 -0.94 -0.32 9.90
CA TRP A 21 -1.81 -0.21 11.07
C TRP A 21 -2.68 1.06 11.07
N CYS A 22 -2.26 2.15 10.41
CA CYS A 22 -3.04 3.39 10.38
C CYS A 22 -4.41 3.23 9.67
N TRP A 23 -4.57 2.17 8.86
CA TRP A 23 -5.78 1.89 8.11
C TRP A 23 -6.78 0.97 8.83
N TYR A 24 -6.50 0.52 10.06
CA TYR A 24 -7.27 -0.53 10.73
C TYR A 24 -8.79 -0.31 10.71
N LYS A 25 -9.26 0.91 10.98
CA LYS A 25 -10.69 1.27 10.97
C LYS A 25 -11.34 1.14 9.60
N ILE A 26 -10.65 1.57 8.54
CA ILE A 26 -11.25 1.65 7.21
C ILE A 26 -11.16 0.33 6.45
N VAL A 27 -10.19 -0.52 6.79
CA VAL A 27 -10.03 -1.84 6.16
C VAL A 27 -11.29 -2.67 6.37
N ASP A 28 -11.82 -2.71 7.58
CA ASP A 28 -13.02 -3.50 7.90
C ASP A 28 -14.26 -2.93 7.22
N LEU A 29 -14.39 -1.61 7.17
CA LEU A 29 -15.50 -0.93 6.48
C LEU A 29 -15.50 -1.26 4.98
N LEU A 30 -14.36 -1.11 4.31
CA LEU A 30 -14.21 -1.37 2.87
C LEU A 30 -14.38 -2.86 2.53
N LYS A 31 -13.92 -3.76 3.39
CA LYS A 31 -14.18 -5.20 3.22
C LYS A 31 -15.67 -5.51 3.39
N SER A 32 -16.33 -4.90 4.38
CA SER A 32 -17.77 -5.10 4.63
C SER A 32 -18.65 -4.58 3.49
N SER A 33 -18.22 -3.52 2.78
CA SER A 33 -18.87 -3.08 1.54
C SER A 33 -18.52 -3.94 0.31
N GLY A 34 -17.67 -4.97 0.49
CA GLY A 34 -17.38 -5.98 -0.53
C GLY A 34 -16.16 -5.68 -1.41
N HIS A 35 -15.28 -4.76 -1.03
CA HIS A 35 -14.00 -4.55 -1.71
C HIS A 35 -12.94 -5.55 -1.25
N GLU A 36 -12.03 -5.87 -2.16
CA GLU A 36 -10.79 -6.58 -1.82
C GLU A 36 -9.77 -5.52 -1.39
N VAL A 37 -9.28 -5.56 -0.14
CA VAL A 37 -8.44 -4.51 0.42
C VAL A 37 -7.11 -5.08 0.89
N THR A 38 -6.01 -4.50 0.42
CA THR A 38 -4.65 -4.79 0.89
C THR A 38 -4.03 -3.53 1.47
N ALA A 39 -3.64 -3.57 2.75
CA ALA A 39 -2.86 -2.52 3.37
C ALA A 39 -1.38 -2.94 3.42
N LEU A 40 -0.50 -2.18 2.77
CA LEU A 40 0.91 -2.51 2.66
C LEU A 40 1.74 -1.79 3.72
N ASN A 41 2.75 -2.48 4.24
CA ASN A 41 3.83 -1.84 4.99
C ASN A 41 4.93 -1.47 4.01
N MET A 42 5.27 -0.19 3.93
CA MET A 42 6.50 0.23 3.27
C MET A 42 7.63 -0.01 4.27
N ASP A 43 8.48 -0.99 3.97
CA ASP A 43 9.56 -1.35 4.87
C ASP A 43 10.75 -0.42 4.62
N THR A 44 11.21 0.23 5.69
CA THR A 44 12.41 1.07 5.71
C THR A 44 13.64 0.29 6.18
N SER A 45 13.48 -0.98 6.61
CA SER A 45 14.56 -1.80 7.16
C SER A 45 15.70 -2.05 6.16
N SER A 46 15.40 -1.98 4.86
CA SER A 46 16.35 -2.09 3.76
C SER A 46 17.03 -0.75 3.39
N ILE A 47 16.62 0.37 4.00
CA ILE A 47 17.19 1.68 3.75
C ILE A 47 18.41 1.85 4.65
N ASN A 48 19.59 1.55 4.12
CA ASN A 48 20.86 1.89 4.76
C ASN A 48 20.98 3.42 4.86
N LEU A 49 20.73 3.96 6.05
CA LEU A 49 20.78 5.41 6.33
C LEU A 49 22.16 6.03 6.00
N LYS A 50 23.24 5.24 6.01
CA LYS A 50 24.59 5.70 5.66
C LYS A 50 24.83 5.86 4.16
N GLN A 51 23.91 5.37 3.33
CA GLN A 51 24.01 5.34 1.86
C GLN A 51 22.82 6.06 1.19
N MET A 52 22.20 7.02 1.89
CA MET A 52 21.09 7.81 1.35
C MET A 52 21.60 8.83 0.32
N ASP A 53 21.99 8.35 -0.85
CA ASP A 53 21.93 9.18 -2.05
C ASP A 53 20.44 9.49 -2.31
N LYS A 54 20.07 10.77 -2.31
CA LYS A 54 18.69 11.25 -2.49
C LYS A 54 17.99 10.62 -3.70
N HIS A 55 18.74 10.27 -4.74
CA HIS A 55 18.23 9.68 -5.98
C HIS A 55 17.78 8.21 -5.85
N ASN A 56 18.31 7.45 -4.89
CA ASN A 56 17.99 6.02 -4.71
C ASN A 56 17.04 5.74 -3.54
N SER A 57 16.75 6.72 -2.69
CA SER A 57 15.99 6.49 -1.45
C SER A 57 14.50 6.27 -1.68
N ILE A 58 13.86 7.00 -2.60
CA ILE A 58 12.40 6.91 -2.78
C ILE A 58 11.99 5.63 -3.52
N THR A 59 12.77 5.23 -4.52
CA THR A 59 12.53 3.99 -5.26
C THR A 59 12.65 2.77 -4.36
N LYS A 60 13.66 2.74 -3.47
CA LYS A 60 13.81 1.68 -2.46
C LYS A 60 12.65 1.68 -1.47
N TYR A 61 12.20 2.84 -1.02
CA TYR A 61 11.07 2.95 -0.10
C TYR A 61 9.77 2.39 -0.70
N PHE A 62 9.50 2.67 -1.97
CA PHE A 62 8.32 2.18 -2.68
C PHE A 62 8.50 0.80 -3.35
N GLU A 63 9.66 0.17 -3.22
CA GLU A 63 9.92 -1.15 -3.81
C GLU A 63 8.88 -2.21 -3.42
N PRO A 64 8.44 -2.33 -2.14
CA PRO A 64 7.40 -3.28 -1.77
C PRO A 64 6.08 -3.06 -2.53
N LEU A 65 5.70 -1.80 -2.73
CA LEU A 65 4.51 -1.43 -3.50
C LEU A 65 4.67 -1.82 -4.97
N MET A 66 5.80 -1.49 -5.59
CA MET A 66 6.05 -1.80 -7.00
C MET A 66 6.07 -3.31 -7.24
N LYS A 67 6.68 -4.09 -6.33
CA LYS A 67 6.68 -5.56 -6.41
C LYS A 67 5.27 -6.12 -6.31
N PHE A 68 4.45 -5.59 -5.40
CA PHE A 68 3.06 -5.99 -5.26
C PHE A 68 2.22 -5.66 -6.50
N LEU A 69 2.35 -4.45 -7.05
CA LEU A 69 1.60 -4.08 -8.26
C LEU A 69 1.99 -4.93 -9.48
N ARG A 70 3.29 -5.28 -9.61
CA ARG A 70 3.74 -6.21 -10.67
C ARG A 70 3.17 -7.62 -10.51
N SER A 71 3.06 -8.14 -9.28
CA SER A 71 2.46 -9.46 -9.06
C SER A 71 0.95 -9.50 -9.37
N LEU A 72 0.27 -8.35 -9.31
CA LEU A 72 -1.11 -8.22 -9.74
C LEU A 72 -1.27 -8.16 -11.26
N ALA A 73 -0.30 -7.56 -11.97
CA ALA A 73 -0.33 -7.43 -13.43
C ALA A 73 0.06 -8.71 -14.17
N ALA A 74 0.80 -9.62 -13.51
CA ALA A 74 1.19 -10.91 -14.05
C ALA A 74 0.06 -11.97 -14.02
N LYS A 75 -1.18 -11.54 -13.75
CA LYS A 75 -2.37 -12.37 -13.53
C LYS A 75 -3.50 -11.89 -14.42
#